data_AF-A0A0G4EX12-F1
#
_entry.id   AF-A0A0G4EX12-F1
#
_cell.length_a   1.000
_cell.length_b   1.000
_cell.length_c   1.000
_cell.angle_alpha   90.00
_cell.angle_beta   90.00
_cell.angle_gamma   90.00
#
_symmetry.space_group_name_H-M   'P 1'
#
loop_
_entity.id
_entity.type
_entity.pdbx_description
1 polymer ?
#
loop_
_entity_poly.entity_id
_entity_poly.type
_entity_poly.pdbx_seq_one_letter_code
_entity_poly.pdbx_strand_id
1 'polypeptide(L)'
;MNQSPGCFTGMSSAWRWLTGLFTMSAAAPDGAGTCSTSSAASAANGGNQREGVSFAALPAEVTPAIAECLSSYADLCAFRRIDKGRHGTLTPTVLLPILQRLLVVLPSAVGLGSLVVCLIPQLPLPEALSHGCCITALIKELSRRLWMMERGGSWARWKPVLEMLYLLRGKRPLVLGDDNFGVFGSRAAFMRETETIRQWKMLSWGVTIGSHQRPLMDGDKIRDRSFGYRLPTLLTKPSPHFPHDTFDPADPPTDDCGTYATYTSMAAFVLRGWLGDGGHTSCARYWLSDRFTSAASRRVSELLAAPPSDVAQWGATVFDKRPGWHYRLVVFGSEAMGEGDMAVIELTASGDLTDSGDWTMGAWRLVHIYTTESAPHDQTRSVVMRVLGDHLGGMVWRRERET
;
A
#
# COMPACT_ATOMS: atom_id res chain seq x y z
N MET A 1 -1.40 4.26 -18.06
CA MET A 1 -1.27 5.55 -17.35
C MET A 1 0.20 5.80 -17.08
N ASN A 2 0.80 6.82 -17.70
CA ASN A 2 2.19 7.21 -17.45
C ASN A 2 2.27 7.94 -16.10
N GLN A 3 2.64 7.23 -15.03
CA GLN A 3 3.07 7.90 -13.80
C GLN A 3 4.42 8.55 -14.05
N SER A 4 4.48 9.88 -13.86
CA SER A 4 5.72 10.65 -13.97
C SER A 4 6.68 10.23 -12.85
N PRO A 5 7.90 9.74 -13.14
CA PRO A 5 8.86 9.31 -12.11
C PRO A 5 9.44 10.47 -11.25
N GLY A 6 9.02 11.71 -11.50
CA GLY A 6 9.71 12.91 -11.01
C GLY A 6 9.35 13.41 -9.61
N CYS A 7 8.23 12.99 -9.01
CA CYS A 7 7.78 13.61 -7.75
C CYS A 7 8.45 13.04 -6.48
N PHE A 8 9.04 11.84 -6.54
CA PHE A 8 9.53 11.15 -5.32
C PHE A 8 11.01 11.38 -5.00
N THR A 9 11.85 11.74 -5.98
CA THR A 9 13.29 12.02 -5.75
C THR A 9 13.51 13.25 -4.86
N GLY A 10 12.52 14.15 -4.78
CA GLY A 10 12.52 15.27 -3.87
C GLY A 10 12.39 14.88 -2.40
N MET A 11 11.99 13.66 -2.01
CA MET A 11 11.55 13.36 -0.63
C MET A 11 12.68 13.09 0.38
N SER A 12 13.85 12.62 -0.08
CA SER A 12 14.91 12.15 0.82
C SER A 12 15.48 13.20 1.81
N SER A 13 15.31 14.49 1.52
CA SER A 13 15.84 15.60 2.32
C SER A 13 14.91 16.10 3.45
N ALA A 14 13.64 15.67 3.53
CA ALA A 14 12.68 16.12 4.56
C ALA A 14 13.00 15.56 5.95
N TRP A 15 13.67 14.41 6.02
CA TRP A 15 13.90 13.74 7.29
C TRP A 15 15.25 14.02 7.92
N ARG A 16 16.29 14.27 7.11
CA ARG A 16 17.53 14.88 7.60
C ARG A 16 17.23 16.22 8.31
N TRP A 17 16.19 16.93 7.84
CA TRP A 17 15.64 18.16 8.44
C TRP A 17 15.04 17.94 9.85
N LEU A 18 14.08 17.01 10.02
CA LEU A 18 13.48 16.76 11.34
C LEU A 18 14.44 16.10 12.34
N THR A 19 15.33 15.19 11.93
CA THR A 19 16.31 14.63 12.88
C THR A 19 17.30 15.67 13.38
N GLY A 20 17.73 16.62 12.54
CA GLY A 20 18.64 17.70 12.93
C GLY A 20 18.10 18.56 14.07
N LEU A 21 16.79 18.86 14.05
CA LEU A 21 16.06 19.58 15.10
C LEU A 21 16.15 18.92 16.48
N PHE A 22 16.13 17.58 16.56
CA PHE A 22 16.13 16.87 17.85
C PHE A 22 17.53 16.50 18.37
N THR A 23 18.53 16.35 17.49
CA THR A 23 19.91 16.08 17.92
C THR A 23 20.62 17.30 18.51
N MET A 24 20.23 18.53 18.15
CA MET A 24 20.88 19.74 18.70
C MET A 24 20.42 20.12 20.12
N SER A 25 19.26 19.64 20.57
CA SER A 25 18.72 20.00 21.89
C SER A 25 19.29 19.19 23.07
N ALA A 26 20.16 18.21 22.82
CA ALA A 26 20.73 17.33 23.85
C ALA A 26 22.24 17.54 24.12
N ALA A 27 22.90 18.43 23.38
CA ALA A 27 24.31 18.76 23.61
C ALA A 27 24.41 19.96 24.56
N ALA A 28 24.63 19.69 25.85
CA ALA A 28 25.21 20.68 26.75
C ALA A 28 26.64 20.98 26.27
N PRO A 29 27.06 22.25 26.13
CA PRO A 29 28.40 22.58 25.67
C PRO A 29 29.39 22.43 26.83
N ASP A 30 30.03 21.27 26.91
CA ASP A 30 31.30 21.15 27.65
C ASP A 30 32.47 21.22 26.67
N GLY A 31 33.32 22.22 26.90
CA GLY A 31 34.75 22.08 26.65
C GLY A 31 35.25 22.51 25.26
N ALA A 32 36.10 23.54 25.30
CA ALA A 32 36.88 24.08 24.20
C ALA A 32 37.68 23.03 23.39
N GLY A 33 37.71 23.22 22.08
CA GLY A 33 38.57 22.47 21.16
C GLY A 33 38.57 23.10 19.78
N THR A 34 39.38 24.14 19.60
CA THR A 34 39.69 24.74 18.28
C THR A 34 40.41 23.73 17.40
N CYS A 35 39.83 23.38 16.25
CA CYS A 35 40.56 22.86 15.11
C CYS A 35 39.99 23.43 13.81
N SER A 36 40.78 24.30 13.20
CA SER A 36 40.57 24.85 11.87
C SER A 36 40.83 23.78 10.81
N THR A 37 39.89 23.59 9.90
CA THR A 37 40.19 23.02 8.57
C THR A 37 39.41 23.78 7.51
N SER A 38 40.17 24.52 6.72
CA SER A 38 39.78 25.25 5.52
C SER A 38 39.26 24.29 4.43
N SER A 39 38.15 24.65 3.80
CA SER A 39 37.78 24.15 2.48
C SER A 39 37.08 25.27 1.72
N ALA A 40 37.79 25.80 0.74
CA ALA A 40 37.30 26.79 -0.21
C ALA A 40 36.82 26.10 -1.50
N ALA A 41 36.03 26.87 -2.24
CA ALA A 41 35.59 26.70 -3.64
C ALA A 41 34.31 25.89 -3.89
N SER A 42 33.21 26.62 -4.07
CA SER A 42 32.32 26.52 -5.24
C SER A 42 31.42 27.77 -5.28
N ALA A 43 31.89 28.79 -5.98
CA ALA A 43 31.10 29.98 -6.34
C ALA A 43 30.59 29.84 -7.79
N ALA A 44 29.49 30.55 -8.06
CA ALA A 44 28.85 30.79 -9.36
C ALA A 44 27.80 29.78 -9.83
N ASN A 45 26.57 29.95 -9.31
CA ASN A 45 25.38 29.94 -10.15
C ASN A 45 24.37 30.95 -9.61
N GLY A 46 24.44 32.17 -10.15
CA GLY A 46 23.56 33.30 -9.83
C GLY A 46 22.19 33.10 -10.45
N GLY A 47 21.33 32.36 -9.77
CA GLY A 47 19.88 32.50 -9.90
C GLY A 47 19.38 33.32 -8.71
N ASN A 48 18.66 34.42 -8.96
CA ASN A 48 17.95 35.20 -7.95
C ASN A 48 16.93 34.32 -7.19
N GLN A 49 17.41 33.50 -6.25
CA GLN A 49 16.55 32.90 -5.25
C GLN A 49 16.07 34.05 -4.37
N ARG A 50 14.77 34.39 -4.49
CA ARG A 50 14.11 35.29 -3.55
C ARG A 50 14.45 34.83 -2.14
N GLU A 51 15.18 35.64 -1.38
CA GLU A 51 15.40 35.41 0.04
C GLU A 51 14.03 35.29 0.72
N GLY A 52 13.73 34.11 1.25
CA GLY A 52 12.52 33.87 2.02
C GLY A 52 12.51 34.74 3.29
N VAL A 53 11.32 35.11 3.75
CA VAL A 53 11.13 35.83 5.03
C VAL A 53 11.44 34.89 6.19
N SER A 54 12.09 35.44 7.22
CA SER A 54 12.48 34.69 8.40
C SER A 54 11.27 34.22 9.20
N PHE A 55 11.21 32.93 9.54
CA PHE A 55 10.23 32.44 10.53
C PHE A 55 10.36 33.17 11.87
N ALA A 56 11.58 33.58 12.26
CA ALA A 56 11.79 34.38 13.46
C ALA A 56 11.21 35.80 13.35
N ALA A 57 11.01 36.29 12.13
CA ALA A 57 10.44 37.61 11.86
C ALA A 57 8.93 37.56 11.60
N LEU A 58 8.33 36.36 11.58
CA LEU A 58 6.88 36.25 11.49
C LEU A 58 6.27 36.60 12.84
N PRO A 59 5.22 37.44 12.87
CA PRO A 59 4.46 37.68 14.09
C PRO A 59 3.95 36.36 14.67
N ALA A 60 3.94 36.24 16.00
CA ALA A 60 3.55 35.00 16.67
C ALA A 60 2.13 34.55 16.25
N GLU A 61 1.26 35.51 15.93
CA GLU A 61 -0.12 35.31 15.48
C GLU A 61 -0.22 34.68 14.08
N VAL A 62 0.80 34.84 13.24
CA VAL A 62 0.82 34.30 11.87
C VAL A 62 1.19 32.82 11.85
N THR A 63 1.97 32.37 12.84
CA THR A 63 2.49 31.01 12.87
C THR A 63 1.42 29.90 12.93
N PRO A 64 0.33 30.04 13.70
CA PRO A 64 -0.81 29.12 13.64
C PRO A 64 -1.49 29.09 12.26
N ALA A 65 -1.62 30.25 11.60
CA ALA A 65 -2.23 30.36 10.28
C ALA A 65 -1.40 29.64 9.20
N ILE A 66 -0.08 29.55 9.37
CA ILE A 66 0.79 28.76 8.47
C ILE A 66 0.36 27.29 8.47
N ALA A 67 0.08 26.72 9.64
CA ALA A 67 -0.42 25.36 9.69
C ALA A 67 -1.76 25.22 8.95
N GLU A 68 -2.60 26.27 8.92
CA GLU A 68 -3.92 26.28 8.26
C GLU A 68 -3.78 26.33 6.75
N CYS A 69 -2.75 27.02 6.27
CA CYS A 69 -2.35 27.05 4.87
C CYS A 69 -1.77 25.72 4.37
N LEU A 70 -1.35 24.79 5.26
CA LEU A 70 -0.85 23.46 4.89
C LEU A 70 -2.01 22.47 4.72
N SER A 71 -2.89 22.78 3.77
CA SER A 71 -4.09 22.01 3.49
C SER A 71 -3.86 20.83 2.53
N SER A 72 -2.75 20.86 1.79
CA SER A 72 -2.41 19.86 0.79
C SER A 72 -0.95 19.41 0.86
N TYR A 73 -0.63 18.29 0.20
CA TYR A 73 0.76 17.82 0.07
C TYR A 73 1.65 18.79 -0.73
N ALA A 74 1.06 19.54 -1.68
CA ALA A 74 1.78 20.53 -2.46
C ALA A 74 2.23 21.71 -1.57
N ASP A 75 1.36 22.16 -0.66
CA ASP A 75 1.67 23.23 0.30
C ASP A 75 2.83 22.84 1.22
N LEU A 76 2.87 21.56 1.62
CA LEU A 76 3.97 21.00 2.42
C LEU A 76 5.28 20.95 1.64
N CYS A 77 5.23 20.55 0.38
CA CYS A 77 6.40 20.57 -0.49
C CYS A 77 6.89 22.00 -0.72
N ALA A 78 5.99 22.98 -0.80
CA ALA A 78 6.33 24.40 -0.92
C ALA A 78 6.94 24.94 0.36
N PHE A 79 6.32 24.69 1.52
CA PHE A 79 6.83 25.06 2.84
C PHE A 79 8.26 24.57 3.06
N ARG A 80 8.53 23.32 2.65
CA ARG A 80 9.86 22.72 2.72
C ARG A 80 10.94 23.44 1.90
N ARG A 81 10.56 24.15 0.84
CA ARG A 81 11.51 24.87 -0.04
C ARG A 81 11.88 26.25 0.50
N ILE A 82 11.07 26.80 1.42
CA ILE A 82 11.14 28.23 1.75
C ILE A 82 12.28 28.60 2.70
N ASP A 83 12.75 27.72 3.60
CA ASP A 83 13.89 28.10 4.44
C ASP A 83 14.58 26.92 5.13
N LYS A 84 15.86 26.67 4.81
CA LYS A 84 16.70 25.65 5.46
C LYS A 84 17.56 26.20 6.61
N GLY A 85 17.67 27.52 6.74
CA GLY A 85 18.59 28.16 7.68
C GLY A 85 17.94 28.51 9.02
N ARG A 86 16.61 28.54 9.08
CA ARG A 86 15.86 29.16 10.20
C ARG A 86 15.09 28.15 11.05
N HIS A 87 15.56 26.91 11.09
CA HIS A 87 14.89 25.81 11.79
C HIS A 87 14.86 25.96 13.31
N GLY A 88 15.86 26.61 13.90
CA GLY A 88 15.90 26.85 15.35
C GLY A 88 14.75 27.70 15.89
N THR A 89 13.94 28.32 15.04
CA THR A 89 12.83 29.21 15.44
C THR A 89 11.47 28.51 15.41
N LEU A 90 11.39 27.26 14.95
CA LEU A 90 10.15 26.48 15.00
C LEU A 90 9.93 25.95 16.42
N THR A 91 9.08 26.63 17.17
CA THR A 91 8.72 26.20 18.52
C THR A 91 7.88 24.92 18.47
N PRO A 92 7.91 24.09 19.54
CA PRO A 92 7.08 22.89 19.63
C PRO A 92 5.58 23.16 19.40
N THR A 93 5.10 24.33 19.85
CA THR A 93 3.72 24.80 19.68
C THR A 93 3.31 24.98 18.22
N VAL A 94 4.27 25.31 17.35
CA VAL A 94 4.06 25.46 15.90
C VAL A 94 4.23 24.13 15.19
N LEU A 95 5.26 23.38 15.57
CA LEU A 95 5.62 22.13 14.92
C LEU A 95 4.54 21.06 15.12
N LEU A 96 3.96 20.98 16.31
CA LEU A 96 2.99 19.94 16.64
C LEU A 96 1.72 19.97 15.75
N PRO A 97 1.00 21.10 15.62
CA PRO A 97 -0.16 21.20 14.71
C PRO A 97 0.19 20.86 13.26
N ILE A 98 1.38 21.26 12.79
CA ILE A 98 1.85 20.96 11.42
C ILE A 98 1.99 19.45 11.23
N LEU A 99 2.66 18.76 12.17
CA LEU A 99 2.85 17.31 12.10
C LEU A 99 1.53 16.54 12.21
N GLN A 100 0.59 17.01 13.04
CA GLN A 100 -0.74 16.41 13.15
C GLN A 100 -1.51 16.53 11.83
N ARG A 101 -1.55 17.72 11.21
CA ARG A 101 -2.22 17.92 9.91
C ARG A 101 -1.57 17.11 8.79
N LEU A 102 -0.25 17.07 8.78
CA LEU A 102 0.53 16.21 7.89
C LEU A 102 0.07 14.76 7.96
N LEU A 103 -0.09 14.23 9.17
CA LEU A 103 -0.45 12.83 9.37
C LEU A 103 -1.87 12.52 8.87
N VAL A 104 -2.79 13.49 8.95
CA VAL A 104 -4.16 13.38 8.45
C VAL A 104 -4.21 13.39 6.92
N VAL A 105 -3.42 14.25 6.27
CA VAL A 105 -3.45 14.41 4.79
C VAL A 105 -2.61 13.34 4.08
N LEU A 106 -1.58 12.82 4.73
CA LEU A 106 -0.59 11.94 4.10
C LEU A 106 -1.18 10.64 3.50
N PRO A 107 -2.10 9.90 4.14
CA PRO A 107 -2.66 8.68 3.55
C PRO A 107 -3.27 8.92 2.17
N SER A 108 -4.01 10.01 2.00
CA SER A 108 -4.56 10.39 0.70
C SER A 108 -3.47 10.74 -0.30
N ALA A 109 -2.46 11.50 0.12
CA ALA A 109 -1.34 11.91 -0.73
C ALA A 109 -0.47 10.73 -1.23
N VAL A 110 -0.35 9.65 -0.47
CA VAL A 110 0.42 8.45 -0.88
C VAL A 110 -0.43 7.40 -1.61
N GLY A 111 -1.70 7.71 -1.91
CA GLY A 111 -2.59 6.84 -2.69
C GLY A 111 -3.39 5.83 -1.88
N LEU A 112 -3.41 5.93 -0.55
CA LEU A 112 -4.27 5.10 0.31
C LEU A 112 -5.69 5.65 0.42
N GLY A 113 -5.89 6.95 0.15
CA GLY A 113 -7.19 7.60 0.13
C GLY A 113 -7.91 7.55 1.49
N SER A 114 -9.23 7.42 1.44
CA SER A 114 -10.12 7.30 2.63
C SER A 114 -10.12 5.91 3.25
N LEU A 115 -9.43 4.93 2.67
CA LEU A 115 -9.38 3.55 3.16
C LEU A 115 -8.51 3.41 4.43
N VAL A 116 -7.67 4.42 4.71
CA VAL A 116 -6.75 4.43 5.84
C VAL A 116 -6.88 5.71 6.64
N VAL A 117 -6.98 5.56 7.97
CA VAL A 117 -6.96 6.64 8.94
C VAL A 117 -5.74 6.45 9.83
N CYS A 118 -4.82 7.41 9.81
CA CYS A 118 -3.70 7.45 10.74
C CYS A 118 -4.12 8.20 12.01
N LEU A 119 -4.13 7.53 13.17
CA LEU A 119 -4.42 8.20 14.43
C LEU A 119 -3.29 9.16 14.79
N ILE A 120 -3.60 10.20 15.56
CA ILE A 120 -2.58 10.96 16.28
C ILE A 120 -2.14 10.09 17.47
N PRO A 121 -0.84 9.92 17.75
CA PRO A 121 -0.38 9.17 18.91
C PRO A 121 -1.06 9.68 20.17
N GLN A 122 -1.72 8.78 20.89
CA GLN A 122 -2.25 9.08 22.21
C GLN A 122 -1.17 8.68 23.19
N LEU A 123 -0.44 9.65 23.73
CA LEU A 123 0.52 9.35 24.77
C LEU A 123 -0.25 9.06 26.07
N PRO A 124 -0.12 7.87 26.68
CA PRO A 124 -0.37 7.76 28.11
C PRO A 124 0.77 8.53 28.78
N LEU A 125 0.56 9.79 29.10
CA LEU A 125 1.55 10.57 29.83
C LEU A 125 1.34 10.25 31.31
N PRO A 126 2.33 9.68 32.00
CA PRO A 126 2.35 9.77 33.45
C PRO A 126 2.18 11.24 33.82
N GLU A 127 1.24 11.56 34.72
CA GLU A 127 1.01 12.93 35.21
C GLU A 127 2.31 13.61 35.70
N ALA A 128 3.33 12.82 36.02
CA ALA A 128 4.66 13.25 36.44
C ALA A 128 5.56 13.85 35.34
N LEU A 129 5.22 13.74 34.05
CA LEU A 129 6.02 14.37 33.00
C LEU A 129 5.65 15.84 32.85
N SER A 130 6.66 16.72 32.94
CA SER A 130 6.47 18.14 32.63
C SER A 130 5.88 18.33 31.23
N HIS A 131 5.01 19.33 31.07
CA HIS A 131 4.32 19.64 29.80
C HIS A 131 5.28 19.66 28.58
N GLY A 132 6.53 20.11 28.76
CA GLY A 132 7.55 20.12 27.70
C GLY A 132 8.05 18.72 27.27
N CYS A 133 8.21 17.79 28.20
CA CYS A 133 8.61 16.40 27.90
C CYS A 133 7.53 15.70 27.06
N CYS A 134 6.26 15.94 27.40
CA CYS A 134 5.09 15.41 26.73
C CYS A 134 5.02 15.83 25.25
N ILE A 135 5.19 17.12 24.99
CA ILE A 135 5.17 17.66 23.62
C ILE A 135 6.33 17.09 22.80
N THR A 136 7.52 17.00 23.39
CA THR A 136 8.70 16.47 22.69
C THR A 136 8.51 15.00 22.31
N ALA A 137 7.94 14.19 23.21
CA ALA A 137 7.61 12.80 22.93
C ALA A 137 6.57 12.68 21.79
N LEU A 138 5.53 13.52 21.80
CA LEU A 138 4.48 13.51 20.77
C LEU A 138 5.03 13.87 19.40
N ILE A 139 5.85 14.92 19.34
CA ILE A 139 6.54 15.34 18.13
C ILE A 139 7.43 14.22 17.59
N LYS A 140 8.16 13.52 18.48
CA LYS A 140 9.02 12.38 18.10
C LYS A 140 8.20 11.24 17.49
N GLU A 141 7.07 10.88 18.09
CA GLU A 141 6.20 9.82 17.58
C GLU A 141 5.52 10.21 16.26
N LEU A 142 4.99 11.42 16.15
CA LEU A 142 4.43 11.93 14.89
C LEU A 142 5.50 11.93 13.77
N SER A 143 6.70 12.39 14.09
CA SER A 143 7.85 12.36 13.18
C SER A 143 8.26 10.94 12.80
N ARG A 144 8.07 9.95 13.69
CA ARG A 144 8.33 8.54 13.39
C ARG A 144 7.29 8.01 12.41
N ARG A 145 5.99 8.22 12.66
CA ARG A 145 4.89 7.76 11.80
C ARG A 145 4.97 8.33 10.40
N LEU A 146 5.12 9.65 10.29
CA LEU A 146 5.28 10.35 9.02
C LEU A 146 6.50 9.83 8.25
N TRP A 147 7.62 9.58 8.94
CA TRP A 147 8.81 9.02 8.31
C TRP A 147 8.57 7.62 7.77
N MET A 148 7.87 6.75 8.51
CA MET A 148 7.56 5.38 8.07
C MET A 148 6.59 5.40 6.89
N MET A 149 5.59 6.28 6.90
CA MET A 149 4.68 6.45 5.76
C MET A 149 5.44 6.99 4.54
N GLU A 150 6.32 7.97 4.70
CA GLU A 150 7.07 8.52 3.57
C GLU A 150 8.10 7.53 2.99
N ARG A 151 8.80 6.82 3.88
CA ARG A 151 9.82 5.82 3.51
C ARG A 151 9.24 4.43 3.28
N GLY A 152 7.93 4.29 3.40
CA GLY A 152 7.20 3.05 3.15
C GLY A 152 7.20 2.65 1.69
N GLY A 153 7.51 3.57 0.77
CA GLY A 153 7.61 3.29 -0.66
C GLY A 153 6.30 3.52 -1.39
N SER A 154 6.00 2.70 -2.40
CA SER A 154 4.78 2.83 -3.21
C SER A 154 3.59 2.23 -2.47
N TRP A 155 2.82 3.06 -1.78
CA TRP A 155 1.60 2.64 -1.07
C TRP A 155 0.41 2.40 -1.99
N ALA A 156 0.38 3.06 -3.16
CA ALA A 156 -0.72 2.95 -4.11
C ALA A 156 -0.99 1.51 -4.56
N ARG A 157 0.03 0.63 -4.59
CA ARG A 157 -0.14 -0.79 -4.95
C ARG A 157 -1.05 -1.56 -3.98
N TRP A 158 -1.16 -1.08 -2.74
CA TRP A 158 -1.99 -1.71 -1.71
C TRP A 158 -3.46 -1.33 -1.81
N LYS A 159 -3.84 -0.39 -2.67
CA LYS A 159 -5.22 0.11 -2.74
C LYS A 159 -6.27 -1.01 -2.89
N PRO A 160 -6.15 -1.98 -3.82
CA PRO A 160 -7.14 -3.06 -3.93
C PRO A 160 -7.15 -3.98 -2.71
N VAL A 161 -5.97 -4.23 -2.11
CA VAL A 161 -5.84 -5.03 -0.88
C VAL A 161 -6.51 -4.32 0.30
N LEU A 162 -6.42 -2.99 0.36
CA LEU A 162 -7.06 -2.16 1.39
C LEU A 162 -8.58 -2.12 1.23
N GLU A 163 -9.10 -2.16 0.00
CA GLU A 163 -10.54 -2.33 -0.24
C GLU A 163 -11.01 -3.69 0.27
N MET A 164 -10.24 -4.76 0.05
CA MET A 164 -10.54 -6.07 0.64
C MET A 164 -10.52 -6.03 2.18
N LEU A 165 -9.54 -5.36 2.79
CA LEU A 165 -9.50 -5.15 4.25
C LEU A 165 -10.68 -4.31 4.75
N TYR A 166 -11.06 -3.26 4.02
CA TYR A 166 -12.21 -2.41 4.33
C TYR A 166 -13.50 -3.25 4.40
N LEU A 167 -13.71 -4.14 3.43
CA LEU A 167 -14.84 -5.05 3.40
C LEU A 167 -14.82 -6.07 4.54
N LEU A 168 -13.67 -6.72 4.80
CA LEU A 168 -13.49 -7.66 5.92
C LEU A 168 -13.78 -7.00 7.28
N ARG A 169 -13.47 -5.71 7.41
CA ARG A 169 -13.70 -4.94 8.64
C ARG A 169 -15.13 -4.38 8.73
N GLY A 170 -16.02 -4.77 7.83
CA GLY A 170 -17.41 -4.33 7.80
C GLY A 170 -17.57 -2.91 7.27
N LYS A 171 -16.92 -2.60 6.15
CA LYS A 171 -16.92 -1.28 5.51
C LYS A 171 -16.39 -0.17 6.44
N ARG A 172 -15.31 -0.47 7.17
CA ARG A 172 -14.63 0.49 8.07
C ARG A 172 -13.20 0.76 7.60
N PRO A 173 -12.76 2.03 7.53
CA PRO A 173 -11.38 2.39 7.18
C PRO A 173 -10.37 1.77 8.14
N LEU A 174 -9.26 1.27 7.60
CA LEU A 174 -8.16 0.73 8.40
C LEU A 174 -7.57 1.83 9.26
N VAL A 175 -7.50 1.60 10.57
CA VAL A 175 -6.99 2.58 11.53
C VAL A 175 -5.56 2.20 11.90
N LEU A 176 -4.60 3.08 11.60
CA LEU A 176 -3.19 2.90 11.94
C LEU A 176 -2.88 3.67 13.24
N GLY A 177 -2.67 2.92 14.32
CA GLY A 177 -2.35 3.45 15.65
C GLY A 177 -0.93 3.13 16.10
N ASP A 178 -0.64 3.32 17.39
CA ASP A 178 0.67 3.05 17.99
C ASP A 178 1.14 1.62 17.73
N ASP A 179 0.23 0.65 17.82
CA ASP A 179 0.55 -0.75 17.61
C ASP A 179 1.01 -1.04 16.17
N ASN A 180 0.34 -0.45 15.17
CA ASN A 180 0.68 -0.63 13.75
C ASN A 180 2.08 -0.09 13.42
N PHE A 181 2.47 1.06 13.98
CA PHE A 181 3.82 1.62 13.81
C PHE A 181 4.82 0.99 14.79
N GLY A 182 4.33 0.42 15.88
CA GLY A 182 5.08 -0.26 16.94
C GLY A 182 5.63 -1.63 16.53
N VAL A 183 5.07 -2.25 15.48
CA VAL A 183 5.63 -3.47 14.87
C VAL A 183 7.10 -3.31 14.48
N PHE A 184 7.56 -2.07 14.28
CA PHE A 184 8.96 -1.71 14.12
C PHE A 184 9.47 -0.97 15.35
N GLY A 185 10.30 -1.66 16.15
CA GLY A 185 10.96 -1.05 17.31
C GLY A 185 11.91 0.10 16.97
N SER A 186 12.33 0.25 15.69
CA SER A 186 13.14 1.38 15.25
C SER A 186 13.02 1.66 13.75
N ARG A 187 13.47 2.84 13.32
CA ARG A 187 13.62 3.18 11.89
C ARG A 187 14.59 2.24 11.16
N ALA A 188 15.64 1.77 11.84
CA ALA A 188 16.59 0.82 11.27
C ALA A 188 15.93 -0.55 11.05
N ALA A 189 15.12 -1.02 12.00
CA ALA A 189 14.35 -2.25 11.84
C ALA A 189 13.38 -2.15 10.66
N PHE A 190 12.68 -1.03 10.51
CA PHE A 190 11.80 -0.76 9.37
C PHE A 190 12.53 -0.84 8.01
N MET A 191 13.76 -0.33 7.90
CA MET A 191 14.53 -0.33 6.64
C MET A 191 15.23 -1.64 6.33
N ARG A 192 15.31 -2.57 7.30
CA ARG A 192 15.88 -3.90 7.06
C ARG A 192 14.92 -4.82 6.32
N GLU A 193 13.63 -4.51 6.37
CA GLU A 193 12.59 -5.26 5.69
C GLU A 193 12.40 -4.82 4.25
N THR A 194 11.98 -5.76 3.42
CA THR A 194 11.51 -5.47 2.06
C THR A 194 10.29 -4.56 2.10
N GLU A 195 10.15 -3.71 1.08
CA GLU A 195 9.12 -2.68 1.01
C GLU A 195 7.69 -3.20 1.23
N THR A 196 7.28 -4.25 0.54
CA THR A 196 5.93 -4.79 0.74
C THR A 196 5.75 -5.50 2.07
N ILE A 197 6.80 -6.08 2.64
CA ILE A 197 6.73 -6.67 3.98
C ILE A 197 6.49 -5.59 5.03
N ARG A 198 7.26 -4.49 4.99
CA ARG A 198 7.08 -3.40 5.97
C ARG A 198 5.69 -2.79 5.89
N GLN A 199 5.18 -2.60 4.67
CA GLN A 199 3.84 -2.08 4.42
C GLN A 199 2.80 -3.09 4.94
N TRP A 200 2.90 -4.36 4.56
CA TRP A 200 1.94 -5.38 5.00
C TRP A 200 1.92 -5.57 6.51
N LYS A 201 3.08 -5.66 7.16
CA LYS A 201 3.18 -5.76 8.64
C LYS A 201 2.41 -4.62 9.30
N MET A 202 2.55 -3.38 8.81
CA MET A 202 1.79 -2.25 9.34
C MET A 202 0.29 -2.35 9.05
N LEU A 203 -0.09 -2.68 7.82
CA LEU A 203 -1.48 -2.66 7.36
C LEU A 203 -2.34 -3.81 7.94
N SER A 204 -1.73 -4.95 8.19
CA SER A 204 -2.40 -6.15 8.70
C SER A 204 -2.35 -6.28 10.22
N TRP A 205 -1.54 -5.46 10.92
CA TRP A 205 -1.44 -5.50 12.37
C TRP A 205 -2.77 -5.16 13.04
N GLY A 206 -3.17 -6.01 13.99
CA GLY A 206 -4.44 -5.87 14.71
C GLY A 206 -5.68 -6.16 13.87
N VAL A 207 -5.53 -6.53 12.59
CA VAL A 207 -6.66 -6.98 11.77
C VAL A 207 -7.08 -8.36 12.25
N THR A 208 -8.37 -8.49 12.56
CA THR A 208 -9.01 -9.74 12.92
C THR A 208 -9.93 -10.21 11.81
N ILE A 209 -10.07 -11.53 11.66
CA ILE A 209 -10.80 -12.19 10.59
C ILE A 209 -11.65 -13.34 11.13
N GLY A 210 -12.74 -13.63 10.41
CA GLY A 210 -13.70 -14.68 10.72
C GLY A 210 -14.58 -14.38 11.93
N SER A 211 -15.55 -15.27 12.18
CA SER A 211 -16.48 -15.19 13.31
C SER A 211 -15.79 -15.19 14.68
N HIS A 212 -14.63 -15.84 14.76
CA HIS A 212 -13.83 -15.95 15.97
C HIS A 212 -12.84 -14.80 16.19
N GLN A 213 -12.87 -13.74 15.35
CA GLN A 213 -12.01 -12.56 15.47
C GLN A 213 -10.53 -12.92 15.64
N ARG A 214 -10.05 -13.89 14.85
CA ARG A 214 -8.67 -14.35 14.95
C ARG A 214 -7.75 -13.35 14.26
N PRO A 215 -6.54 -13.07 14.78
CA PRO A 215 -5.60 -12.21 14.09
C PRO A 215 -5.29 -12.71 12.67
N LEU A 216 -5.16 -11.78 11.72
CA LEU A 216 -4.74 -12.08 10.36
C LEU A 216 -3.25 -12.43 10.30
N MET A 217 -2.46 -11.83 11.19
CA MET A 217 -1.02 -12.07 11.32
C MET A 217 -0.66 -12.56 12.72
N ASP A 218 0.38 -13.39 12.79
CA ASP A 218 1.09 -13.76 14.03
C ASP A 218 2.60 -13.54 13.79
N GLY A 219 3.09 -12.38 14.23
CA GLY A 219 4.41 -11.88 13.84
C GLY A 219 4.52 -11.75 12.32
N ASP A 220 5.41 -12.55 11.72
CA ASP A 220 5.68 -12.54 10.29
C ASP A 220 4.85 -13.58 9.52
N LYS A 221 4.06 -14.37 10.24
CA LYS A 221 3.22 -15.40 9.66
C LYS A 221 1.87 -14.84 9.28
N ILE A 222 1.41 -15.18 8.08
CA ILE A 222 0.06 -14.89 7.61
C ILE A 222 -0.87 -16.05 7.88
N ARG A 223 -2.10 -15.75 8.29
CA ARG A 223 -3.13 -16.77 8.49
C ARG A 223 -3.76 -17.15 7.16
N ASP A 224 -3.39 -18.30 6.63
CA ASP A 224 -4.10 -18.91 5.53
C ASP A 224 -5.39 -19.60 6.03
N ARG A 225 -6.40 -19.58 5.17
CA ARG A 225 -7.71 -20.21 5.35
C ARG A 225 -7.59 -21.68 5.74
N SER A 226 -6.75 -22.42 5.02
CA SER A 226 -6.72 -23.89 5.10
C SER A 226 -5.68 -24.46 6.05
N PHE A 227 -4.62 -23.71 6.38
CA PHE A 227 -3.43 -24.26 7.03
C PHE A 227 -2.98 -23.48 8.28
N GLY A 228 -3.76 -22.50 8.74
CA GLY A 228 -3.38 -21.67 9.89
C GLY A 228 -2.28 -20.66 9.56
N TYR A 229 -1.44 -20.33 10.54
CA TYR A 229 -0.37 -19.34 10.37
C TYR A 229 0.84 -19.94 9.67
N ARG A 230 1.25 -19.36 8.53
CA ARG A 230 2.44 -19.77 7.77
C ARG A 230 3.35 -18.58 7.51
N LEU A 231 4.65 -18.83 7.50
CA LEU A 231 5.65 -17.82 7.13
C LEU A 231 5.87 -17.90 5.61
N PRO A 232 5.49 -16.88 4.82
CA PRO A 232 5.71 -16.89 3.39
C PRO A 232 7.22 -16.86 3.06
N THR A 233 7.63 -17.59 2.04
CA THR A 233 9.03 -17.61 1.59
C THR A 233 9.21 -16.60 0.46
N LEU A 234 10.04 -15.58 0.67
CA LEU A 234 10.35 -14.61 -0.39
C LEU A 234 11.37 -15.18 -1.37
N LEU A 235 11.11 -15.00 -2.66
CA LEU A 235 12.03 -15.37 -3.72
C LEU A 235 12.92 -14.17 -4.07
N THR A 236 14.23 -14.37 -4.08
CA THR A 236 15.23 -13.32 -4.38
C THR A 236 15.47 -13.13 -5.87
N LYS A 237 14.74 -13.87 -6.71
CA LYS A 237 14.87 -13.89 -8.16
C LYS A 237 13.48 -13.94 -8.81
N PRO A 238 13.36 -13.53 -10.08
CA PRO A 238 12.14 -13.76 -10.84
C PRO A 238 11.72 -15.22 -10.78
N SER A 239 10.43 -15.46 -10.62
CA SER A 239 9.88 -16.82 -10.64
C SER A 239 9.76 -17.30 -12.09
N PRO A 240 10.20 -18.53 -12.42
CA PRO A 240 10.00 -19.09 -13.76
C PRO A 240 8.51 -19.26 -14.09
N HIS A 241 7.64 -19.27 -13.08
CA HIS A 241 6.20 -19.31 -13.27
C HIS A 241 5.62 -17.99 -13.77
N PHE A 242 6.35 -16.87 -13.77
CA PHE A 242 5.85 -15.59 -14.25
C PHE A 242 6.90 -14.93 -15.16
N PRO A 243 7.19 -15.55 -16.33
CA PRO A 243 8.32 -15.15 -17.17
C PRO A 243 8.16 -13.76 -17.80
N HIS A 244 6.93 -13.25 -17.89
CA HIS A 244 6.62 -11.93 -18.43
C HIS A 244 6.65 -10.82 -17.38
N ASP A 245 6.73 -11.18 -16.09
CA ASP A 245 6.73 -10.20 -15.02
C ASP A 245 8.14 -9.66 -14.79
N THR A 246 8.26 -8.33 -14.72
CA THR A 246 9.51 -7.70 -14.32
C THR A 246 9.70 -7.90 -12.83
N PHE A 247 10.83 -8.50 -12.45
CA PHE A 247 11.15 -8.70 -11.04
C PHE A 247 11.30 -7.35 -10.32
N ASP A 248 10.40 -7.10 -9.36
CA ASP A 248 10.44 -5.96 -8.45
C ASP A 248 11.00 -6.42 -7.08
N PRO A 249 12.25 -6.08 -6.71
CA PRO A 249 12.79 -6.45 -5.41
C PRO A 249 12.04 -5.78 -4.24
N ALA A 250 11.28 -4.72 -4.48
CA ALA A 250 10.43 -4.10 -3.48
C ALA A 250 9.16 -4.92 -3.20
N ASP A 251 8.74 -5.77 -4.15
CA ASP A 251 7.56 -6.63 -4.09
C ASP A 251 7.84 -8.02 -4.66
N PRO A 252 8.75 -8.79 -4.02
CA PRO A 252 9.30 -9.99 -4.60
C PRO A 252 8.23 -11.08 -4.77
N PRO A 253 8.40 -12.00 -5.74
CA PRO A 253 7.62 -13.22 -5.80
C PRO A 253 7.70 -13.97 -4.47
N THR A 254 6.62 -14.62 -4.10
CA THR A 254 6.48 -15.25 -2.77
C THR A 254 5.95 -16.66 -2.94
N ASP A 255 6.52 -17.62 -2.22
CA ASP A 255 6.01 -18.99 -2.17
C ASP A 255 5.30 -19.23 -0.84
N ASP A 256 4.01 -19.59 -0.91
CA ASP A 256 3.17 -19.94 0.23
C ASP A 256 2.03 -20.88 -0.21
N CYS A 257 2.32 -22.18 -0.27
CA CYS A 257 1.45 -23.20 -0.89
C CYS A 257 1.09 -22.84 -2.33
N GLY A 258 2.13 -22.50 -3.10
CA GLY A 258 2.05 -21.96 -4.45
C GLY A 258 2.87 -20.71 -4.60
N THR A 259 3.40 -20.51 -5.81
CA THR A 259 4.15 -19.30 -6.10
C THR A 259 3.22 -18.18 -6.54
N TYR A 260 3.26 -17.06 -5.84
CA TYR A 260 2.59 -15.82 -6.20
C TYR A 260 3.55 -14.94 -6.99
N ALA A 261 3.02 -14.19 -7.97
CA ALA A 261 3.82 -13.29 -8.79
C ALA A 261 4.53 -12.23 -7.94
N THR A 262 3.86 -11.76 -6.88
CA THR A 262 4.38 -10.76 -5.93
C THR A 262 3.87 -11.04 -4.51
N TYR A 263 4.48 -10.41 -3.51
CA TYR A 263 4.02 -10.47 -2.13
C TYR A 263 2.64 -9.83 -1.98
N THR A 264 2.38 -8.72 -2.70
CA THR A 264 1.05 -8.10 -2.76
C THR A 264 0.00 -9.06 -3.33
N SER A 265 0.36 -9.87 -4.33
CA SER A 265 -0.53 -10.91 -4.88
C SER A 265 -0.88 -11.96 -3.81
N MET A 266 0.11 -12.41 -3.04
CA MET A 266 -0.12 -13.33 -1.92
C MET A 266 -1.13 -12.75 -0.92
N ALA A 267 -0.94 -11.49 -0.49
CA ALA A 267 -1.88 -10.83 0.41
C ALA A 267 -3.30 -10.74 -0.20
N ALA A 268 -3.42 -10.35 -1.48
CA ALA A 268 -4.71 -10.25 -2.16
C ALA A 268 -5.47 -11.59 -2.23
N PHE A 269 -4.78 -12.69 -2.56
CA PHE A 269 -5.39 -14.03 -2.58
C PHE A 269 -5.82 -14.50 -1.20
N VAL A 270 -5.00 -14.26 -0.16
CA VAL A 270 -5.36 -14.60 1.22
C VAL A 270 -6.61 -13.83 1.64
N LEU A 271 -6.64 -12.51 1.44
CA LEU A 271 -7.79 -11.68 1.79
C LEU A 271 -9.05 -12.06 1.02
N ARG A 272 -8.93 -12.36 -0.29
CA ARG A 272 -10.05 -12.88 -1.08
C ARG A 272 -10.59 -14.18 -0.49
N GLY A 273 -9.72 -15.11 -0.09
CA GLY A 273 -10.15 -16.33 0.60
C GLY A 273 -11.03 -16.04 1.82
N TRP A 274 -10.59 -15.11 2.67
CA TRP A 274 -11.34 -14.68 3.85
C TRP A 274 -12.65 -13.94 3.53
N LEU A 275 -12.69 -13.12 2.48
CA LEU A 275 -13.90 -12.42 2.05
C LEU A 275 -15.02 -13.38 1.65
N GLY A 276 -14.66 -14.48 1.00
CA GLY A 276 -15.60 -15.53 0.62
C GLY A 276 -16.16 -16.26 1.85
N ASP A 277 -15.28 -16.64 2.79
CA ASP A 277 -15.67 -17.35 4.01
C ASP A 277 -16.52 -16.53 4.97
N GLY A 278 -16.21 -15.25 5.10
CA GLY A 278 -16.98 -14.32 5.91
C GLY A 278 -18.32 -13.91 5.28
N GLY A 279 -18.61 -14.34 4.04
CA GLY A 279 -19.80 -13.93 3.31
C GLY A 279 -19.81 -12.44 2.95
N HIS A 280 -18.66 -11.76 2.99
CA HIS A 280 -18.55 -10.34 2.66
C HIS A 280 -18.69 -10.08 1.15
N THR A 281 -18.41 -11.10 0.35
CA THR A 281 -18.63 -11.10 -1.10
C THR A 281 -19.41 -12.34 -1.48
N SER A 282 -20.48 -12.16 -2.25
CA SER A 282 -21.25 -13.29 -2.78
C SER A 282 -20.73 -13.68 -4.17
N CYS A 283 -20.72 -14.98 -4.47
CA CYS A 283 -20.50 -15.46 -5.83
C CYS A 283 -21.76 -15.13 -6.66
N ALA A 284 -21.70 -14.05 -7.42
CA ALA A 284 -22.83 -13.62 -8.24
C ALA A 284 -23.04 -14.57 -9.42
N ARG A 285 -21.95 -14.94 -10.10
CA ARG A 285 -21.94 -15.77 -11.31
C ARG A 285 -20.71 -16.66 -11.36
N TYR A 286 -20.83 -17.77 -12.07
CA TYR A 286 -19.71 -18.65 -12.38
C TYR A 286 -19.93 -19.28 -13.75
N TRP A 287 -18.83 -19.73 -14.37
CA TRP A 287 -18.81 -20.49 -15.61
C TRP A 287 -17.68 -21.52 -15.56
N LEU A 288 -17.92 -22.69 -16.15
CA LEU A 288 -16.97 -23.80 -16.19
C LEU A 288 -17.02 -24.44 -17.59
N SER A 289 -15.86 -24.80 -18.11
CA SER A 289 -15.70 -25.60 -19.33
C SER A 289 -14.62 -26.65 -19.16
N ASP A 290 -14.91 -27.88 -19.58
CA ASP A 290 -13.93 -28.94 -19.82
C ASP A 290 -13.52 -29.05 -21.31
N ARG A 291 -14.15 -28.25 -22.18
CA ARG A 291 -13.90 -28.23 -23.61
C ARG A 291 -12.79 -27.26 -23.95
N PHE A 292 -11.55 -27.76 -23.88
CA PHE A 292 -10.36 -26.95 -24.09
C PHE A 292 -10.38 -26.13 -25.40
N THR A 293 -10.94 -26.69 -26.48
CA THR A 293 -10.98 -26.09 -27.82
C THR A 293 -12.08 -25.04 -28.02
N SER A 294 -12.99 -24.86 -27.05
CA SER A 294 -14.07 -23.89 -27.18
C SER A 294 -13.53 -22.46 -27.27
N ALA A 295 -14.28 -21.56 -27.91
CA ALA A 295 -13.90 -20.15 -28.00
C ALA A 295 -13.81 -19.50 -26.60
N ALA A 296 -14.73 -19.87 -25.71
CA ALA A 296 -14.77 -19.38 -24.33
C ALA A 296 -13.57 -19.88 -23.50
N SER A 297 -13.21 -21.16 -23.61
CA SER A 297 -12.02 -21.73 -22.95
C SER A 297 -10.71 -21.11 -23.45
N ARG A 298 -10.58 -20.91 -24.77
CA ARG A 298 -9.43 -20.21 -25.37
C ARG A 298 -9.35 -18.77 -24.85
N ARG A 299 -10.49 -18.07 -24.75
CA ARG A 299 -10.53 -16.71 -24.20
C ARG A 299 -10.05 -16.64 -22.74
N VAL A 300 -10.43 -17.59 -21.87
CA VAL A 300 -9.88 -17.64 -20.50
C VAL A 300 -8.37 -17.84 -20.52
N SER A 301 -7.87 -18.69 -21.41
CA SER A 301 -6.42 -18.93 -21.54
C SER A 301 -5.66 -17.70 -22.03
N GLU A 302 -6.23 -16.94 -22.98
CA GLU A 302 -5.70 -15.64 -23.41
C GLU A 302 -5.66 -14.63 -22.25
N LEU A 303 -6.74 -14.53 -21.47
CA LEU A 303 -6.81 -13.62 -20.33
C LEU A 303 -5.83 -13.97 -19.22
N LEU A 304 -5.54 -15.26 -19.03
CA LEU A 304 -4.51 -15.73 -18.10
C LEU A 304 -3.11 -15.43 -18.63
N ALA A 305 -2.87 -15.59 -19.94
CA ALA A 305 -1.58 -15.30 -20.55
C ALA A 305 -1.32 -13.79 -20.77
N ALA A 306 -2.33 -12.94 -20.61
CA ALA A 306 -2.22 -11.50 -20.90
C ALA A 306 -1.12 -10.83 -20.06
N PRO A 307 -0.21 -10.06 -20.69
CA PRO A 307 0.83 -9.33 -19.97
C PRO A 307 0.26 -8.13 -19.19
N PRO A 308 1.01 -7.59 -18.21
CA PRO A 308 0.57 -6.43 -17.42
C PRO A 308 0.16 -5.19 -18.24
N SER A 309 0.75 -4.98 -19.42
CA SER A 309 0.41 -3.87 -20.32
C SER A 309 -1.03 -3.91 -20.82
N ASP A 310 -1.52 -5.11 -21.13
CA ASP A 310 -2.84 -5.33 -21.72
C ASP A 310 -3.89 -5.25 -20.63
N VAL A 311 -3.57 -5.83 -19.47
CA VAL A 311 -4.36 -5.75 -18.25
C VAL A 311 -4.64 -4.31 -17.83
N ALA A 312 -3.67 -3.40 -17.98
CA ALA A 312 -3.85 -2.00 -17.61
C ALA A 312 -5.01 -1.31 -18.35
N GLN A 313 -5.40 -1.82 -19.52
CA GLN A 313 -6.54 -1.31 -20.30
C GLN A 313 -7.89 -1.66 -19.69
N TRP A 314 -7.93 -2.65 -18.79
CA TRP A 314 -9.17 -3.07 -18.13
C TRP A 314 -9.63 -2.08 -17.05
N GLY A 315 -8.71 -1.21 -16.57
CA GLY A 315 -8.98 -0.35 -15.42
C GLY A 315 -9.11 -1.14 -14.12
N ALA A 316 -8.37 -2.25 -14.01
CA ALA A 316 -8.37 -3.15 -12.87
C ALA A 316 -6.94 -3.42 -12.38
N THR A 317 -6.81 -3.90 -11.16
CA THR A 317 -5.55 -4.48 -10.68
C THR A 317 -5.59 -5.99 -10.81
N VAL A 318 -4.46 -6.60 -11.21
CA VAL A 318 -4.36 -8.05 -11.38
C VAL A 318 -3.36 -8.65 -10.41
N PHE A 319 -3.72 -9.81 -9.87
CA PHE A 319 -2.89 -10.63 -9.00
C PHE A 319 -2.84 -12.05 -9.53
N ASP A 320 -1.65 -12.65 -9.57
CA ASP A 320 -1.43 -13.98 -10.12
C ASP A 320 -0.84 -14.95 -9.08
N LYS A 321 -1.29 -16.21 -9.13
CA LYS A 321 -0.82 -17.32 -8.29
C LYS A 321 -0.73 -18.60 -9.11
N ARG A 322 0.34 -19.38 -8.89
CA ARG A 322 0.60 -20.67 -9.54
C ARG A 322 0.99 -21.80 -8.55
N PRO A 323 0.03 -22.55 -7.97
CA PRO A 323 0.26 -23.81 -7.26
C PRO A 323 -0.07 -25.02 -8.15
N GLY A 324 0.66 -25.21 -9.25
CA GLY A 324 0.33 -26.24 -10.27
C GLY A 324 -0.92 -25.93 -11.10
N TRP A 325 -1.53 -24.76 -10.92
CA TRP A 325 -2.70 -24.25 -11.65
C TRP A 325 -2.46 -22.77 -11.87
N HIS A 326 -2.98 -22.15 -12.92
CA HIS A 326 -2.88 -20.70 -13.05
C HIS A 326 -4.17 -20.05 -12.54
N TYR A 327 -4.04 -19.31 -11.42
CA TYR A 327 -5.07 -18.42 -10.91
C TYR A 327 -4.73 -16.97 -11.22
N ARG A 328 -5.73 -16.21 -11.65
CA ARG A 328 -5.65 -14.76 -11.82
C ARG A 328 -6.86 -14.10 -11.18
N LEU A 329 -6.61 -13.14 -10.30
CA LEU A 329 -7.63 -12.23 -9.78
C LEU A 329 -7.59 -10.93 -10.55
N VAL A 330 -8.72 -10.51 -11.11
CA VAL A 330 -8.93 -9.18 -11.68
C VAL A 330 -9.84 -8.41 -10.73
N VAL A 331 -9.29 -7.39 -10.07
CA VAL A 331 -9.96 -6.67 -8.98
C VAL A 331 -10.34 -5.27 -9.44
N PHE A 332 -11.63 -4.97 -9.35
CA PHE A 332 -12.23 -3.66 -9.60
C PHE A 332 -12.63 -3.04 -8.28
N GLY A 333 -11.95 -1.94 -7.95
CA GLY A 333 -12.18 -1.19 -6.73
C GLY A 333 -13.27 -0.14 -6.83
N SER A 334 -13.33 0.71 -5.81
CA SER A 334 -14.35 1.76 -5.70
C SER A 334 -14.29 2.81 -6.81
N GLU A 335 -13.13 2.96 -7.47
CA GLU A 335 -13.01 3.85 -8.65
C GLU A 335 -13.83 3.34 -9.85
N ALA A 336 -13.97 2.03 -9.99
CA ALA A 336 -14.69 1.41 -11.10
C ALA A 336 -16.11 0.98 -10.73
N MET A 337 -16.33 0.65 -9.45
CA MET A 337 -17.56 0.06 -8.91
C MET A 337 -18.38 1.04 -8.04
N GLY A 338 -17.93 2.29 -7.89
CA GLY A 338 -18.55 3.21 -6.94
C GLY A 338 -18.10 3.01 -5.50
N GLU A 339 -18.36 4.01 -4.66
CA GLU A 339 -17.85 4.06 -3.29
C GLU A 339 -18.30 2.87 -2.45
N GLY A 340 -17.34 2.13 -1.89
CA GLY A 340 -17.60 1.02 -0.98
C GLY A 340 -18.06 -0.27 -1.66
N ASP A 341 -18.02 -0.30 -2.99
CA ASP A 341 -18.24 -1.50 -3.79
C ASP A 341 -16.98 -2.00 -4.49
N MET A 342 -16.95 -3.31 -4.72
CA MET A 342 -15.85 -4.04 -5.33
C MET A 342 -16.38 -5.23 -6.14
N ALA A 343 -15.75 -5.51 -7.28
CA ALA A 343 -15.95 -6.73 -8.05
C ALA A 343 -14.62 -7.46 -8.26
N VAL A 344 -14.67 -8.79 -8.22
CA VAL A 344 -13.50 -9.67 -8.43
C VAL A 344 -13.87 -10.72 -9.47
N ILE A 345 -13.07 -10.79 -10.54
CA ILE A 345 -13.10 -11.87 -11.51
C ILE A 345 -11.95 -12.81 -11.18
N GLU A 346 -12.27 -14.04 -10.81
CA GLU A 346 -11.28 -15.09 -10.55
C GLU A 346 -11.26 -16.04 -11.75
N LEU A 347 -10.14 -16.05 -12.47
CA LEU A 347 -9.89 -16.92 -13.61
C LEU A 347 -9.00 -18.05 -13.16
N THR A 348 -9.36 -19.29 -13.53
CA THR A 348 -8.56 -20.46 -13.21
C THR A 348 -8.39 -21.35 -14.43
N ALA A 349 -7.15 -21.76 -14.69
CA ALA A 349 -6.83 -22.86 -15.57
C ALA A 349 -6.11 -23.95 -14.81
N SER A 350 -6.63 -25.18 -14.90
CA SER A 350 -5.83 -26.35 -14.59
C SER A 350 -4.76 -26.52 -15.67
N GLY A 351 -3.57 -26.98 -15.29
CA GLY A 351 -2.52 -27.36 -16.22
C GLY A 351 -1.26 -27.77 -15.50
N ASP A 352 -0.66 -28.89 -15.91
CA ASP A 352 0.62 -29.28 -15.33
C ASP A 352 1.74 -28.49 -16.03
N LEU A 353 2.75 -28.12 -15.25
CA LEU A 353 4.03 -27.79 -15.84
C LEU A 353 4.60 -29.11 -16.37
N THR A 354 4.83 -29.22 -17.67
CA THR A 354 5.66 -30.32 -18.17
C THR A 354 7.11 -30.07 -17.79
N ASP A 355 7.93 -31.12 -17.80
CA ASP A 355 9.37 -31.03 -17.55
C ASP A 355 10.10 -30.08 -18.52
N SER A 356 9.53 -29.78 -19.70
CA SER A 356 10.08 -28.78 -20.64
C SER A 356 9.80 -27.33 -20.24
N GLY A 357 9.02 -27.10 -19.19
CA GLY A 357 8.47 -25.78 -18.85
C GLY A 357 7.29 -25.36 -19.73
N ASP A 358 6.88 -26.20 -20.68
CA ASP A 358 5.66 -25.99 -21.45
C ASP A 358 4.44 -26.40 -20.63
N TRP A 359 3.34 -25.69 -20.85
CA TRP A 359 2.10 -25.92 -20.14
C TRP A 359 1.31 -27.03 -20.84
N THR A 360 1.02 -28.14 -20.14
CA THR A 360 -0.09 -28.99 -20.57
C THR A 360 -1.38 -28.26 -20.20
N MET A 361 -2.24 -28.06 -21.19
CA MET A 361 -3.57 -27.53 -20.94
C MET A 361 -4.31 -28.56 -20.06
N GLY A 362 -4.45 -28.27 -18.77
CA GLY A 362 -5.32 -29.07 -17.92
C GLY A 362 -6.76 -28.94 -18.40
N ALA A 363 -7.56 -29.96 -18.08
CA ALA A 363 -8.84 -30.22 -18.73
C ALA A 363 -9.87 -29.09 -18.57
N TRP A 364 -9.76 -28.25 -17.53
CA TRP A 364 -10.83 -27.30 -17.21
C TRP A 364 -10.40 -25.84 -17.07
N ARG A 365 -11.34 -24.96 -17.45
CA ARG A 365 -11.30 -23.51 -17.29
C ARG A 365 -12.49 -23.06 -16.47
N LEU A 366 -12.24 -22.14 -15.56
CA LEU A 366 -13.24 -21.66 -14.61
C LEU A 366 -13.18 -20.14 -14.51
N VAL A 367 -14.35 -19.54 -14.40
CA VAL A 367 -14.51 -18.11 -14.12
C VAL A 367 -15.48 -17.98 -12.95
N HIS A 368 -15.07 -17.28 -11.90
CA HIS A 368 -15.97 -16.86 -10.82
C HIS A 368 -16.06 -15.34 -10.75
N ILE A 369 -17.27 -14.84 -10.56
CA ILE A 369 -17.54 -13.41 -10.36
C ILE A 369 -18.05 -13.21 -8.94
N TYR A 370 -17.29 -12.45 -8.16
CA TYR A 370 -17.68 -12.00 -6.83
C TYR A 370 -17.95 -10.51 -6.86
N THR A 371 -18.96 -10.06 -6.14
CA THR A 371 -19.26 -8.62 -6.02
C THR A 371 -19.92 -8.30 -4.70
N THR A 372 -19.74 -7.06 -4.25
CA THR A 372 -20.50 -6.46 -3.14
C THR A 372 -21.69 -5.63 -3.63
N GLU A 373 -21.74 -5.30 -4.93
CA GLU A 373 -22.85 -4.58 -5.53
C GLU A 373 -24.14 -5.38 -5.30
N SER A 374 -25.21 -4.71 -4.88
CA SER A 374 -26.52 -5.36 -4.74
C SER A 374 -27.12 -5.70 -6.11
N ALA A 375 -28.04 -6.67 -6.16
CA ALA A 375 -28.79 -6.95 -7.39
C ALA A 375 -29.49 -5.67 -7.88
N PRO A 376 -29.48 -5.37 -9.19
CA PRO A 376 -29.29 -6.30 -10.32
C PRO A 376 -27.83 -6.52 -10.81
N HIS A 377 -26.83 -5.96 -10.14
CA HIS A 377 -25.40 -6.09 -10.50
C HIS A 377 -25.01 -5.49 -11.86
N ASP A 378 -25.60 -4.37 -12.25
CA ASP A 378 -25.39 -3.76 -13.58
C ASP A 378 -23.94 -3.28 -13.77
N GLN A 379 -23.32 -2.72 -12.73
CA GLN A 379 -21.94 -2.24 -12.80
C GLN A 379 -20.97 -3.42 -12.90
N THR A 380 -21.19 -4.45 -12.08
CA THR A 380 -20.44 -5.70 -12.11
C THR A 380 -20.54 -6.33 -13.50
N ARG A 381 -21.74 -6.37 -14.08
CA ARG A 381 -21.94 -6.87 -15.44
C ARG A 381 -21.13 -6.08 -16.46
N SER A 382 -21.12 -4.75 -16.37
CA SER A 382 -20.37 -3.90 -17.30
C SER A 382 -18.86 -4.18 -17.25
N VAL A 383 -18.26 -4.24 -16.05
CA VAL A 383 -16.83 -4.53 -15.92
C VAL A 383 -16.49 -5.97 -16.35
N VAL A 384 -17.38 -6.93 -16.08
CA VAL A 384 -17.23 -8.33 -16.53
C VAL A 384 -17.25 -8.43 -18.06
N MET A 385 -18.21 -7.80 -18.73
CA MET A 385 -18.28 -7.80 -20.20
C MET A 385 -17.04 -7.13 -20.82
N ARG A 386 -16.51 -6.07 -20.19
CA ARG A 386 -15.30 -5.38 -20.65
C ARG A 386 -14.07 -6.29 -20.63
N VAL A 387 -13.88 -7.09 -19.58
CA VAL A 387 -12.71 -7.99 -19.46
C VAL A 387 -12.90 -9.25 -20.29
N LEU A 388 -14.04 -9.94 -20.10
CA LEU A 388 -14.27 -11.25 -20.68
C LEU A 388 -14.65 -11.18 -22.17
N GLY A 389 -15.16 -10.04 -22.63
CA GLY A 389 -15.79 -9.88 -23.94
C GLY A 389 -17.24 -10.37 -23.94
N ASP A 390 -18.02 -9.94 -24.93
CA ASP A 390 -19.47 -10.18 -24.99
C ASP A 390 -19.83 -11.67 -25.01
N HIS A 391 -19.02 -12.50 -25.68
CA HIS A 391 -19.27 -13.93 -25.80
C HIS A 391 -19.14 -14.65 -24.45
N LEU A 392 -17.92 -14.70 -23.88
CA LEU A 392 -17.67 -15.35 -22.60
C LEU A 392 -18.42 -14.66 -21.44
N GLY A 393 -18.45 -13.33 -21.43
CA GLY A 393 -19.21 -12.58 -20.42
C GLY A 393 -20.71 -12.88 -20.47
N GLY A 394 -21.29 -13.04 -21.66
CA GLY A 394 -22.66 -13.49 -21.86
C GLY A 394 -22.93 -14.87 -21.27
N MET A 395 -22.04 -15.83 -21.51
CA MET A 395 -22.13 -17.19 -20.96
C MET A 395 -22.05 -17.21 -19.44
N VAL A 396 -21.10 -16.47 -18.86
CA VAL A 396 -20.97 -16.30 -17.40
C VAL A 396 -22.24 -15.72 -16.79
N TRP A 397 -22.84 -14.71 -17.42
CA TRP A 397 -24.04 -14.07 -16.88
C TRP A 397 -25.27 -14.97 -16.92
N ARG A 398 -25.37 -15.83 -17.96
CA ARG A 398 -26.41 -16.86 -18.10
C ARG A 398 -26.14 -18.14 -17.32
N ARG A 399 -24.97 -18.24 -16.64
CA ARG A 399 -24.52 -19.42 -15.87
C ARG A 399 -24.45 -20.69 -16.72
N GLU A 400 -23.99 -20.54 -17.96
CA GLU A 400 -23.78 -21.68 -18.86
C GLU A 400 -22.61 -22.56 -18.38
N ARG A 401 -22.66 -23.84 -18.77
CA ARG A 401 -21.57 -24.80 -18.57
C ARG A 401 -21.30 -25.49 -19.90
N GLU A 402 -20.04 -25.62 -20.26
CA GLU A 402 -19.62 -26.46 -21.39
C GLU A 402 -19.15 -27.81 -20.87
N THR A 403 -19.71 -28.88 -21.43
CA THR A 403 -19.38 -30.30 -21.19
C THR A 403 -19.29 -31.02 -22.52
#